data_AF-A0A849FQ04-F1
#
_entry.id   AF-A0A849FQ04-F1
#
_cell.length_a   1.000
_cell.length_b   1.000
_cell.length_c   1.000
_cell.angle_alpha   90.00
_cell.angle_beta   90.00
_cell.angle_gamma   90.00
#
_symmetry.space_group_name_H-M   'P 1'
#
loop_
_entity.id
_entity.type
_entity.pdbx_description
1 polymer ?
#
loop_
_entity_poly.entity_id
_entity_poly.type
_entity_poly.pdbx_seq_one_letter_code
_entity_poly.pdbx_strand_id
1 'polypeptide(L)' 'MRVQICAVGRLRASPERELIEDYLTRFDRTGRALGLGPSSVTEVEDKKNAGPVAEAALLTKQVPSDALICTL' A
#
# COMPACT_ATOMS: atom_id res chain seq x y z
N MET A 1 -1.30 -7.31 14.07
CA MET A 1 -2.20 -7.06 12.92
C MET A 1 -1.39 -6.40 11.82
N ARG A 2 -1.28 -7.07 10.67
CA ARG A 2 -0.52 -6.57 9.52
C ARG A 2 -1.33 -5.50 8.80
N VAL A 3 -0.67 -4.46 8.32
CA VAL A 3 -1.30 -3.40 7.52
C VAL A 3 -0.61 -3.35 6.15
N GLN A 4 -1.39 -3.39 5.08
CA GLN A 4 -0.89 -3.29 3.72
C GLN A 4 -1.67 -2.22 2.97
N ILE A 5 -0.94 -1.27 2.39
CA ILE A 5 -1.51 -0.24 1.53
C ILE A 5 -1.31 -0.72 0.10
N CYS A 6 -2.40 -0.97 -0.62
CA CYS A 6 -2.36 -1.30 -2.05
C CYS A 6 -2.81 -0.07 -2.83
N ALA A 7 -1.92 0.50 -3.64
CA ALA A 7 -2.16 1.77 -4.35
C ALA A 7 -1.90 1.62 -5.86
N VAL A 8 -2.68 2.35 -6.66
CA VAL A 8 -2.47 2.50 -8.11
C VAL A 8 -1.51 3.66 -8.35
N GLY A 9 -0.60 3.46 -9.30
CA GLY A 9 0.49 4.38 -9.58
C GLY A 9 1.75 4.01 -8.78
N ARG A 10 2.90 4.36 -9.32
CA ARG A 10 4.21 4.14 -8.70
C ARG A 10 4.86 5.48 -8.38
N LEU A 11 5.18 5.71 -7.11
CA LEU A 11 5.92 6.89 -6.71
C LEU A 11 7.37 6.80 -7.21
N ARG A 12 7.80 7.87 -7.86
CA ARG A 12 9.20 8.09 -8.18
C ARG A 12 9.93 8.62 -6.94
N ALA A 13 11.26 8.73 -7.04
CA ALA A 13 12.03 9.46 -6.03
C ALA A 13 11.48 10.90 -5.96
N SER A 14 10.78 11.20 -4.87
CA SER A 14 9.96 12.40 -4.69
C SER A 14 9.77 12.67 -3.19
N PRO A 15 9.50 13.92 -2.78
CA PRO A 15 9.21 14.25 -1.38
C PRO A 15 8.03 13.45 -0.79
N GLU A 16 7.03 13.11 -1.62
CA GLU A 16 5.89 12.28 -1.24
C GLU A 16 6.32 10.87 -0.84
N ARG A 17 7.31 10.31 -1.54
CA ARG A 17 7.88 9.00 -1.19
C ARG A 17 8.60 9.05 0.16
N GLU A 18 9.42 10.08 0.38
CA GLU A 18 10.12 10.27 1.65
C GLU A 18 9.13 10.43 2.81
N LEU A 19 8.04 11.16 2.58
CA LEU A 19 6.97 11.33 3.56
C LEU A 19 6.34 9.99 3.94
N ILE A 20 6.02 9.15 2.95
CA ILE A 20 5.46 7.82 3.19
C ILE A 20 6.44 6.94 3.97
N GLU A 21 7.71 6.92 3.59
CA GLU A 21 8.75 6.14 4.27
C GLU A 21 8.93 6.57 5.73
N ASP A 22 8.88 7.87 6.03
CA ASP A 22 8.89 8.39 7.41
C ASP A 22 7.67 7.91 8.21
N TYR A 23 6.46 8.04 7.66
CA TYR A 23 5.25 7.59 8.36
C TYR A 23 5.18 6.07 8.56
N LEU A 24 5.66 5.26 7.61
CA LEU A 24 5.80 3.81 7.79
C LEU A 24 6.78 3.49 8.92
N THR A 25 7.92 4.20 8.97
CA THR A 25 8.90 4.03 10.04
C THR A 25 8.33 4.37 11.42
N ARG A 26 7.56 5.47 11.51
CA ARG A 26 6.86 5.87 12.74
C ARG A 26 5.78 4.86 13.14
N PHE A 27 5.04 4.35 12.16
CA PHE A 27 4.03 3.30 12.37
C PHE A 27 4.67 2.04 12.93
N ASP A 28 5.75 1.53 12.35
CA ASP A 28 6.36 0.29 12.82
C ASP A 28 6.96 0.44 14.22
N ARG A 29 7.53 1.61 14.54
CA ARG A 29 8.06 1.92 15.87
C ARG A 29 6.99 1.94 16.95
N THR A 30 5.88 2.64 16.68
CA THR A 30 4.81 2.86 17.68
C THR A 30 3.84 1.68 17.72
N GLY A 31 3.47 1.18 16.54
CA GLY A 31 2.48 0.14 16.34
C GLY A 31 2.89 -1.19 16.95
N ARG A 32 4.19 -1.53 16.97
CA ARG A 32 4.66 -2.81 17.51
C ARG A 32 4.23 -3.04 18.96
N ALA A 33 4.29 -2.02 19.80
CA ALA A 33 3.85 -2.10 21.20
C ALA A 33 2.32 -2.26 21.34
N LEU A 34 1.57 -1.85 20.30
CA LEU A 34 0.11 -1.94 20.22
C LEU A 34 -0.36 -3.19 19.45
N GLY A 35 0.55 -4.11 19.12
CA GLY A 35 0.25 -5.28 18.30
C GLY A 35 -0.07 -4.97 16.84
N LEU A 36 0.26 -3.77 16.36
CA LEU A 36 0.14 -3.33 14.96
C LEU A 36 1.49 -3.50 14.25
N GLY A 37 1.44 -3.99 13.01
CA GLY A 37 2.61 -4.15 12.16
C GLY A 37 2.96 -5.60 11.81
N PRO A 38 3.84 -5.80 10.82
CA PRO A 38 4.47 -4.76 9.99
C PRO A 38 3.50 -4.02 9.06
N SER A 39 3.84 -2.78 8.70
CA SER A 39 3.21 -2.04 7.61
C SER A 39 3.97 -2.24 6.30
N SER A 40 3.26 -2.21 5.17
CA SER A 40 3.87 -2.31 3.84
C SER A 40 3.05 -1.56 2.79
N VAL A 41 3.71 -1.13 1.73
CA VAL A 41 3.08 -0.46 0.58
C VAL A 41 3.34 -1.29 -0.67
N THR A 42 2.29 -1.57 -1.43
CA THR A 42 2.35 -2.24 -2.72
C THR A 42 1.75 -1.33 -3.77
N GLU A 43 2.59 -0.92 -4.72
CA GLU A 43 2.23 -0.05 -5.83
C GLU A 43 2.02 -0.89 -7.09
N VAL A 44 0.86 -0.72 -7.73
CA VAL A 44 0.55 -1.34 -9.01
C VAL A 44 0.48 -0.29 -10.11
N GLU A 45 0.93 -0.62 -11.31
CA GLU A 45 0.94 0.31 -12.44
C GLU A 45 0.37 -0.41 -13.66
N ASP A 46 -0.67 0.16 -14.26
CA ASP A 46 -1.18 -0.30 -15.56
C ASP A 46 -0.32 0.27 -16.69
N LYS A 47 0.78 -0.44 -16.99
CA LYS A 47 1.71 -0.06 -18.06
C LYS A 47 1.07 -0.02 -19.45
N LYS A 48 -0.13 -0.59 -19.63
CA LYS A 48 -0.83 -0.63 -20.92
C LYS A 48 -1.86 0.48 -21.06
N ASN A 49 -2.10 1.29 -20.02
CA ASN A 49 -3.16 2.29 -19.98
C ASN A 49 -4.53 1.72 -20.45
N ALA A 50 -4.82 0.47 -20.08
CA ALA A 50 -6.06 -0.24 -20.35
C ALA A 50 -7.21 0.24 -19.45
N GLY A 51 -6.92 1.05 -18.43
CA GLY A 51 -7.88 1.83 -17.67
C GLY A 51 -8.32 1.18 -16.35
N PRO A 52 -9.35 1.74 -15.68
CA PRO A 52 -9.67 1.44 -14.28
C PRO A 52 -9.96 -0.05 -13.99
N VAL A 53 -10.51 -0.78 -14.96
CA VAL A 53 -10.79 -2.22 -14.81
C VAL A 53 -9.50 -3.04 -14.73
N ALA A 54 -8.49 -2.69 -15.52
CA ALA A 54 -7.19 -3.35 -15.49
C ALA A 54 -6.46 -3.03 -14.17
N GLU A 55 -6.54 -1.79 -13.69
CA GLU A 55 -6.00 -1.36 -12.41
C GLU A 55 -6.65 -2.10 -11.23
N ALA A 56 -7.98 -2.24 -11.23
CA ALA A 56 -8.71 -2.98 -10.21
C ALA A 56 -8.27 -4.46 -10.14
N ALA A 57 -8.06 -5.10 -11.29
CA ALA A 57 -7.55 -6.47 -11.36
C ALA A 57 -6.12 -6.58 -10.82
N LEU A 58 -5.27 -5.57 -11.04
CA LEU A 58 -3.92 -5.51 -10.49
C LEU A 58 -3.94 -5.31 -8.97
N LEU A 59 -4.75 -4.38 -8.46
CA LEU A 59 -4.94 -4.14 -7.02
C LEU A 59 -5.43 -5.40 -6.30
N THR A 60 -6.49 -6.02 -6.84
CA THR A 60 -7.13 -7.19 -6.21
C THR A 60 -6.15 -8.34 -6.04
N LYS A 61 -5.20 -8.51 -6.97
CA LYS A 61 -4.14 -9.53 -6.86
C LYS A 61 -3.16 -9.29 -5.70
N GLN A 62 -3.06 -8.07 -5.20
CA GLN A 62 -2.17 -7.72 -4.09
C GLN A 62 -2.84 -7.79 -2.72
N VAL A 63 -4.19 -7.80 -2.69
CA VAL A 63 -4.96 -7.90 -1.45
C VAL A 63 -4.93 -9.36 -0.95
N PRO A 64 -4.50 -9.61 0.30
CA PRO A 64 -4.57 -10.95 0.89
C PRO A 64 -6.02 -11.45 1.00
N SER A 65 -6.22 -12.76 0.83
CA SER A 65 -7.57 -13.38 0.80
C SER A 65 -8.42 -13.12 2.05
N ASP A 66 -7.79 -13.02 3.22
CA ASP A 66 -8.47 -12.84 4.52
C ASP A 66 -8.30 -11.42 5.09
N ALA A 67 -7.94 -10.44 4.25
CA ALA A 67 -7.78 -9.07 4.68
C ALA A 67 -9.13 -8.38 4.89
N LEU A 68 -9.27 -7.64 5.99
CA LEU A 68 -10.31 -6.63 6.11
C LEU A 68 -9.96 -5.46 5.18
N ILE A 69 -10.84 -5.17 4.22
CA ILE A 69 -10.62 -4.15 3.20
C ILE A 69 -11.19 -2.81 3.65
N CYS A 70 -10.39 -1.75 3.54
CA CYS A 70 -10.80 -0.35 3.63
C CYS A 70 -10.42 0.35 2.32
N THR A 71 -11.40 0.90 1.60
CA THR A 71 -11.20 1.56 0.29
C THR A 71 -11.40 3.07 0.40
N LEU A 72 -10.59 3.83 -0.32
CA LEU A 72 -10.60 5.30 -0.39
C LEU A 72 -10.95 5.77 -1.81
#